data_AF-Q17LZ5-F1
#
_entry.id   AF-Q17LZ5-F1
#
_cell.length_a   1.000
_cell.length_b   1.000
_cell.length_c   1.000
_cell.angle_alpha   90.00
_cell.angle_beta   90.00
_cell.angle_gamma   90.00
#
_symmetry.space_group_name_H-M   'P 1'
#
loop_
_entity.id
_entity.type
_entity.pdbx_description
1 polymer ?
#
loop_
_entity_poly.entity_id
_entity_poly.type
_entity_poly.pdbx_seq_one_letter_code
_entity_poly.pdbx_strand_id
1 'polypeptide(L)'
;MRNTIICIVFTLCAISPSNVLGLDHYIGYKSFDTYFRECGEYFEVPNCTLDEYAVNAYPDEPEVRNLIHCTLVGSRSWHDGSGVIESVMANFFNPGPEDTCYADRTRECILSSQVPCDSNITLAYKAFQCYYRQYGNLNESSQYMPCTDRELQVLINTSIIMVNVPKDELVNYSNGVQLNQPHFAELLYVIFIRGGFYYTDDKTLALNNLYTQFGNPELQTPETQQCVNSATAAWDGKRQRDLVYAYFVNCLQKIVPWLQLIQQVATSLSVRPFTPLAKPYSTTMRIITTGLIFTLCAISASLAQNNLQHYVVYKNFDTYFRECGEYFEVPNCTLDEYVVNAYPDEPEVRKLIHCALVSFGGWEGGIGVVEYVMSNFFNPGPEDTCYADRTRECIQNSQQPCDSNVTLAYKAFQCYYRQYGNLNQCLQFIPNSARELQVLIEASIAAVNVPNDELVNYSNGVELDQPHFAELIYVIFLRGGYYYPGQGLLLKNLYTQFGHPELMTPETQQCVDAATAAWDGKNQRDLVYAYLVNCLQKITPWLQLIQQVATSLVTVPPPPCPPPATPCTTTTTTTTTTPPPPNFSP
;
A
#
# COMPACT_ATOMS: atom_id res chain seq x y z
N MET A 1 14.11 4.34 -60.10
CA MET A 1 13.38 5.20 -59.13
C MET A 1 12.19 4.41 -58.62
N ARG A 2 12.36 3.71 -57.49
CA ARG A 2 11.34 2.87 -56.87
C ARG A 2 11.21 3.39 -55.44
N ASN A 3 10.14 4.13 -55.16
CA ASN A 3 9.91 4.75 -53.86
C ASN A 3 9.49 3.66 -52.87
N THR A 4 10.36 3.40 -51.90
CA THR A 4 10.07 2.58 -50.73
C THR A 4 9.37 3.48 -49.71
N ILE A 5 8.07 3.24 -49.46
CA ILE A 5 7.34 3.86 -48.35
C ILE A 5 7.67 3.03 -47.10
N ILE A 6 8.50 3.58 -46.22
CA ILE A 6 8.75 3.04 -44.89
C ILE A 6 7.57 3.47 -44.02
N CYS A 7 6.66 2.55 -43.70
CA CYS A 7 5.62 2.78 -42.69
C CYS A 7 6.25 2.66 -41.30
N ILE A 8 6.61 3.80 -40.71
CA ILE A 8 6.92 3.90 -39.29
C ILE A 8 5.56 3.86 -38.55
N VAL A 9 5.24 2.74 -37.92
CA VAL A 9 4.09 2.62 -37.02
C VAL A 9 4.48 3.27 -35.70
N PHE A 10 4.10 4.53 -35.50
CA PHE A 10 4.12 5.17 -34.19
C PHE A 10 2.91 4.67 -33.39
N THR A 11 3.15 3.78 -32.44
CA THR A 11 2.15 3.38 -31.45
C THR A 11 1.96 4.53 -30.46
N LEU A 12 0.88 5.29 -30.61
CA LEU A 12 0.46 6.32 -29.66
C LEU A 12 -0.13 5.63 -28.42
N CYS A 13 0.68 5.37 -27.39
CA CYS A 13 0.15 5.19 -26.03
C CYS A 13 -0.37 6.57 -25.58
N ALA A 14 -1.67 6.68 -25.29
CA ALA A 14 -2.25 7.90 -24.75
C ALA A 14 -1.58 8.22 -23.42
N ILE A 15 -0.82 9.31 -23.38
CA ILE A 15 -0.22 9.84 -22.15
C ILE A 15 -1.36 10.55 -21.41
N SER A 16 -1.96 9.89 -20.42
CA SER A 16 -2.75 10.60 -19.42
C SER A 16 -1.78 11.31 -18.47
N PRO A 17 -1.85 12.64 -18.32
CA PRO A 17 -1.10 13.33 -17.29
C PRO A 17 -1.81 13.11 -15.95
N SER A 18 -1.49 12.02 -15.27
CA SER A 18 -1.74 11.94 -13.82
C SER A 18 -0.68 12.83 -13.15
N ASN A 19 -1.04 14.10 -12.95
CA ASN A 19 -0.26 15.01 -12.14
C ASN A 19 -0.45 14.65 -10.66
N VAL A 20 0.34 13.70 -10.17
CA VAL A 20 1.01 13.75 -8.86
C VAL A 20 2.33 12.99 -9.07
N LEU A 21 3.45 13.69 -9.04
CA LEU A 21 4.77 13.07 -8.92
C LEU A 21 4.86 12.50 -7.50
N GLY A 22 4.32 11.30 -7.32
CA GLY A 22 4.29 10.57 -6.06
C GLY A 22 5.06 9.27 -6.21
N LEU A 23 5.85 8.93 -5.19
CA LEU A 23 6.49 7.64 -5.05
C LEU A 23 5.42 6.61 -4.65
N ASP A 24 4.50 6.32 -5.59
CA ASP A 24 3.19 5.69 -5.38
C ASP A 24 3.19 4.25 -4.82
N HIS A 25 4.31 3.72 -4.32
CA HIS A 25 4.26 2.40 -3.70
C HIS A 25 3.74 2.44 -2.25
N TYR A 26 3.95 3.53 -1.50
CA TYR A 26 3.54 3.62 -0.08
C TYR A 26 3.03 4.98 0.39
N ILE A 27 3.06 6.01 -0.46
CA ILE A 27 2.55 7.34 -0.11
C ILE A 27 1.16 7.48 -0.73
N GLY A 28 0.12 7.37 0.11
CA GLY A 28 -1.24 7.67 -0.30
C GLY A 28 -1.64 9.08 0.11
N TYR A 29 -2.22 9.85 -0.80
CA TYR A 29 -2.98 11.04 -0.45
C TYR A 29 -4.39 10.89 -1.02
N LYS A 30 -5.40 10.89 -0.14
CA LYS A 30 -6.80 10.73 -0.55
C LYS A 30 -7.71 11.64 0.27
N SER A 31 -8.76 12.17 -0.35
CA SER A 31 -9.78 12.93 0.37
C SER A 31 -10.79 11.97 1.00
N PHE A 32 -11.63 12.49 1.91
CA PHE A 32 -12.71 11.69 2.48
C PHE A 32 -13.69 11.20 1.41
N ASP A 33 -14.06 12.07 0.46
CA ASP A 33 -14.97 11.73 -0.65
C ASP A 33 -14.39 10.62 -1.54
N THR A 34 -13.08 10.62 -1.80
CA THR A 34 -12.43 9.53 -2.54
C THR A 34 -12.63 8.18 -1.83
N TYR A 35 -12.36 8.09 -0.53
CA TYR A 35 -12.62 6.85 0.22
C TYR A 35 -14.09 6.45 0.22
N PHE A 36 -14.99 7.43 0.39
CA PHE A 36 -16.44 7.20 0.39
C PHE A 36 -16.92 6.62 -0.94
N ARG A 37 -16.40 7.12 -2.06
CA ARG A 37 -16.70 6.59 -3.40
C ARG A 37 -16.08 5.22 -3.67
N GLU A 38 -14.87 4.95 -3.18
CA GLU A 38 -14.28 3.61 -3.25
C GLU A 38 -15.15 2.59 -2.50
N CYS A 39 -15.61 2.93 -1.29
CA CYS A 39 -16.54 2.08 -0.55
C CYS A 39 -17.89 1.92 -1.27
N GLY A 40 -18.35 2.96 -1.96
CA GLY A 40 -19.49 2.86 -2.88
C GLY A 40 -19.28 1.82 -3.98
N GLU A 41 -18.10 1.74 -4.58
CA GLU A 41 -17.78 0.68 -5.54
C GLU A 41 -17.75 -0.71 -4.89
N TYR A 42 -17.23 -0.83 -3.67
CA TYR A 42 -17.18 -2.12 -2.95
C TYR A 42 -18.56 -2.69 -2.65
N PHE A 43 -19.50 -1.82 -2.27
CA PHE A 43 -20.87 -2.20 -1.94
C PHE A 43 -21.86 -1.99 -3.11
N GLU A 44 -21.35 -1.73 -4.32
CA GLU A 44 -22.13 -1.54 -5.55
C GLU A 44 -23.19 -0.40 -5.45
N VAL A 45 -22.89 0.66 -4.70
CA VAL A 45 -23.73 1.86 -4.51
C VAL A 45 -23.43 2.90 -5.60
N PRO A 46 -24.42 3.35 -6.40
CA PRO A 46 -24.21 4.32 -7.46
C PRO A 46 -23.76 5.70 -6.95
N ASN A 47 -22.90 6.38 -7.71
CA ASN A 47 -22.42 7.73 -7.36
C ASN A 47 -23.53 8.75 -7.11
N CYS A 48 -24.65 8.71 -7.84
CA CYS A 48 -25.78 9.62 -7.60
C CYS A 48 -26.43 9.42 -6.23
N THR A 49 -26.46 8.19 -5.72
CA THR A 49 -26.94 7.86 -4.38
C THR A 49 -25.94 8.34 -3.31
N LEU A 50 -24.63 8.18 -3.56
CA LEU A 50 -23.59 8.72 -2.69
C LEU A 50 -23.67 10.25 -2.59
N ASP A 51 -23.91 10.94 -3.72
CA ASP A 51 -24.09 12.38 -3.75
C ASP A 51 -25.32 12.81 -2.93
N GLU A 52 -26.42 12.06 -3.00
CA GLU A 52 -27.61 12.28 -2.17
C GLU A 52 -27.31 12.11 -0.68
N TYR A 53 -26.53 11.08 -0.29
CA TYR A 53 -26.11 10.90 1.09
C TYR A 53 -25.25 12.06 1.59
N ALA A 54 -24.29 12.54 0.79
CA ALA A 54 -23.46 13.68 1.15
C ALA A 54 -24.27 14.98 1.32
N VAL A 55 -25.22 15.25 0.40
CA VAL A 55 -26.13 16.41 0.47
C VAL A 55 -27.01 16.36 1.71
N ASN A 56 -27.46 15.16 2.09
CA ASN A 56 -28.29 14.94 3.28
C ASN A 56 -27.47 14.76 4.57
N ALA A 57 -26.21 15.21 4.59
CA ALA A 57 -25.33 15.16 5.76
C ALA A 57 -25.13 13.75 6.34
N TYR A 58 -25.05 12.76 5.45
CA TYR A 58 -24.85 11.33 5.74
C TYR A 58 -25.93 10.80 6.69
N PRO A 59 -27.17 10.56 6.20
CA PRO A 59 -28.30 10.21 7.05
C PRO A 59 -28.09 8.90 7.81
N ASP A 60 -28.81 8.74 8.93
CA ASP A 60 -28.65 7.58 9.81
C ASP A 60 -29.37 6.33 9.28
N GLU A 61 -28.76 5.71 8.27
CA GLU A 61 -29.28 4.53 7.57
C GLU A 61 -28.25 3.39 7.58
N PRO A 62 -28.68 2.10 7.60
CA PRO A 62 -27.75 0.97 7.65
C PRO A 62 -26.67 0.99 6.54
N GLU A 63 -27.05 1.32 5.31
CA GLU A 63 -26.11 1.41 4.17
C GLU A 63 -25.10 2.54 4.37
N VAL A 64 -25.54 3.72 4.80
CA VAL A 64 -24.67 4.87 5.08
C VAL A 64 -23.72 4.56 6.23
N ARG A 65 -24.18 3.88 7.29
CA ARG A 65 -23.30 3.45 8.39
C ARG A 65 -22.20 2.52 7.90
N ASN A 66 -22.51 1.56 7.03
CA ASN A 66 -21.52 0.66 6.43
C ASN A 66 -20.52 1.41 5.55
N LEU A 67 -21.01 2.32 4.69
CA LEU A 67 -20.16 3.15 3.84
C LEU A 67 -19.21 4.02 4.68
N ILE A 68 -19.71 4.65 5.74
CA ILE A 68 -18.89 5.46 6.65
C ILE A 68 -17.88 4.58 7.39
N HIS A 69 -18.28 3.42 7.93
CA HIS A 69 -17.34 2.50 8.58
C HIS A 69 -16.21 2.06 7.63
N CYS A 70 -16.56 1.61 6.42
CA CYS A 70 -15.58 1.29 5.38
C CYS A 70 -14.67 2.48 5.06
N THR A 71 -15.22 3.70 4.97
CA THR A 71 -14.45 4.91 4.68
C THR A 71 -13.45 5.19 5.80
N LEU A 72 -13.85 5.10 7.06
CA LEU A 72 -12.97 5.39 8.20
C LEU A 72 -11.91 4.30 8.40
N VAL A 73 -12.26 3.03 8.21
CA VAL A 73 -11.31 1.90 8.23
C VAL A 73 -10.34 2.00 7.07
N GLY A 74 -10.85 2.34 5.89
CA GLY A 74 -10.09 2.58 4.67
C GLY A 74 -9.09 3.72 4.86
N SER A 75 -9.54 4.85 5.41
CA SER A 75 -8.70 6.02 5.68
C SER A 75 -7.80 5.89 6.91
N ARG A 76 -7.87 4.77 7.64
CA ARG A 76 -7.15 4.53 8.91
C ARG A 76 -7.48 5.53 10.02
N SER A 77 -8.68 6.12 9.99
CA SER A 77 -9.17 7.03 11.04
C SER A 77 -10.01 6.32 12.11
N TRP A 78 -10.30 5.04 11.90
CA TRP A 78 -11.02 4.16 12.83
C TRP A 78 -10.38 2.78 12.88
N HIS A 79 -10.37 2.18 14.08
CA HIS A 79 -10.01 0.79 14.30
C HIS A 79 -11.04 0.11 15.21
N ASP A 80 -11.60 -1.01 14.76
CA ASP A 80 -12.70 -1.71 15.44
C ASP A 80 -12.38 -2.19 16.87
N GLY A 81 -11.11 -2.30 17.23
CA GLY A 81 -10.70 -2.64 18.60
C GLY A 81 -10.44 -1.45 19.52
N SER A 82 -10.19 -0.25 18.98
CA SER A 82 -9.73 0.91 19.77
C SER A 82 -10.50 2.20 19.50
N GLY A 83 -11.38 2.22 18.50
CA GLY A 83 -12.17 3.38 18.11
C GLY A 83 -11.42 4.37 17.22
N VAL A 84 -11.72 5.65 17.41
CA VAL A 84 -11.20 6.75 16.59
C VAL A 84 -9.71 6.95 16.77
N ILE A 85 -9.01 7.20 15.65
CA ILE A 85 -7.61 7.61 15.62
C ILE A 85 -7.58 9.11 15.35
N GLU A 86 -7.56 9.91 16.41
CA GLU A 86 -7.75 11.36 16.32
C GLU A 86 -6.73 12.06 15.40
N SER A 87 -5.46 11.63 15.43
CA SER A 87 -4.39 12.20 14.59
C SER A 87 -4.62 12.03 13.09
N VAL A 88 -5.49 11.08 12.70
CA VAL A 88 -5.83 10.80 11.30
C VAL A 88 -7.17 11.42 10.95
N MET A 89 -8.19 11.20 11.80
CA MET A 89 -9.53 11.76 11.58
C MET A 89 -9.50 13.29 11.46
N ALA A 90 -8.71 13.95 12.31
CA ALA A 90 -8.57 15.41 12.32
C ALA A 90 -8.16 16.01 10.96
N ASN A 91 -7.34 15.31 10.15
CA ASN A 91 -6.87 15.83 8.87
C ASN A 91 -8.00 16.02 7.85
N PHE A 92 -9.07 15.25 7.98
CA PHE A 92 -10.23 15.33 7.10
C PHE A 92 -11.18 16.47 7.47
N PHE A 93 -10.87 17.29 8.49
CA PHE A 93 -11.73 18.38 8.93
C PHE A 93 -10.96 19.68 9.14
N ASN A 94 -11.53 20.78 8.69
CA ASN A 94 -11.04 22.12 8.92
C ASN A 94 -11.91 22.80 9.98
N PRO A 95 -11.39 23.02 11.21
CA PRO A 95 -12.13 23.75 12.23
C PRO A 95 -12.32 25.22 11.82
N GLY A 96 -13.33 25.87 12.39
CA GLY A 96 -13.51 27.31 12.21
C GLY A 96 -12.29 28.07 12.74
N PRO A 97 -11.82 29.14 12.06
CA PRO A 97 -10.56 29.81 12.39
C PRO A 97 -10.53 30.43 13.80
N GLU A 98 -11.70 30.73 14.38
CA GLU A 98 -11.85 31.29 15.73
C GLU A 98 -12.36 30.25 16.75
N ASP A 99 -12.72 29.05 16.31
CA ASP A 99 -13.17 27.99 17.22
C ASP A 99 -11.95 27.34 17.86
N THR A 100 -11.79 27.52 19.16
CA THR A 100 -10.71 26.89 19.95
C THR A 100 -11.21 25.69 20.74
N CYS A 101 -12.52 25.43 20.74
CA CYS A 101 -13.17 24.40 21.55
C CYS A 101 -13.61 23.18 20.72
N TYR A 102 -13.44 23.21 19.39
CA TYR A 102 -13.89 22.15 18.47
C TYR A 102 -13.42 20.75 18.88
N ALA A 103 -12.15 20.61 19.31
CA ALA A 103 -11.58 19.31 19.64
C ALA A 103 -12.22 18.71 20.89
N ASP A 104 -12.29 19.48 21.99
CA ASP A 104 -12.86 19.02 23.25
C ASP A 104 -14.37 18.77 23.13
N ARG A 105 -15.09 19.65 22.41
CA ARG A 105 -16.52 19.46 22.10
C ARG A 105 -16.77 18.19 21.29
N THR A 106 -15.88 17.87 20.34
CA THR A 106 -15.97 16.65 19.54
C THR A 106 -15.71 15.40 20.39
N ARG A 107 -14.69 15.42 21.26
CA ARG A 107 -14.42 14.32 22.19
C ARG A 107 -15.58 14.07 23.15
N GLU A 108 -16.17 15.13 23.70
CA GLU A 108 -17.34 15.04 24.57
C GLU A 108 -18.56 14.46 23.82
N CYS A 109 -18.78 14.86 22.57
CA CYS A 109 -19.80 14.27 21.71
C CYS A 109 -19.56 12.76 21.52
N ILE A 110 -18.33 12.34 21.20
CA ILE A 110 -18.01 10.92 21.00
C ILE A 110 -18.31 10.14 22.27
N LEU A 111 -17.81 10.58 23.42
CA LEU A 111 -18.00 9.92 24.72
C LEU A 111 -19.49 9.82 25.10
N SER A 112 -20.27 10.88 24.87
CA SER A 112 -21.71 10.90 25.18
C SER A 112 -22.58 10.10 24.21
N SER A 113 -22.10 9.88 22.98
CA SER A 113 -22.84 9.12 21.95
C SER A 113 -22.72 7.59 22.09
N GLN A 114 -21.74 7.11 22.86
CA GLN A 114 -21.48 5.68 23.05
C GLN A 114 -22.61 5.01 23.84
N VAL A 115 -23.25 4.02 23.23
CA VAL A 115 -24.25 3.19 23.90
C VAL A 115 -23.68 1.78 24.10
N PRO A 116 -23.85 1.16 25.29
CA PRO A 116 -23.44 -0.21 25.49
C PRO A 116 -24.03 -1.14 24.42
N CYS A 117 -23.22 -2.05 23.91
CA CYS A 117 -23.58 -3.03 22.87
C CYS A 117 -23.81 -2.47 21.46
N ASP A 118 -23.48 -1.20 21.19
CA ASP A 118 -23.39 -0.73 19.81
C ASP A 118 -22.35 -1.56 19.02
N SER A 119 -22.69 -1.87 17.77
CA SER A 119 -21.72 -2.47 16.84
C SER A 119 -20.60 -1.48 16.51
N ASN A 120 -19.44 -1.99 16.12
CA ASN A 120 -18.32 -1.15 15.68
C ASN A 120 -18.71 -0.22 14.52
N ILE A 121 -19.51 -0.71 13.57
CA ILE A 121 -20.10 0.11 12.49
C ILE A 121 -20.89 1.31 13.05
N THR A 122 -21.73 1.06 14.07
CA THR A 122 -22.55 2.12 14.67
C THR A 122 -21.69 3.13 15.43
N LEU A 123 -20.69 2.65 16.17
CA LEU A 123 -19.74 3.51 16.89
C LEU A 123 -18.90 4.37 15.93
N ALA A 124 -18.43 3.79 14.83
CA ALA A 124 -17.70 4.48 13.78
C ALA A 124 -18.53 5.61 13.16
N TYR A 125 -19.77 5.30 12.79
CA TYR A 125 -20.71 6.29 12.25
C TYR A 125 -21.00 7.43 13.24
N LYS A 126 -21.23 7.11 14.52
CA LYS A 126 -21.44 8.14 15.56
C LYS A 126 -20.22 9.03 15.75
N ALA A 127 -19.01 8.44 15.74
CA ALA A 127 -17.78 9.20 15.83
C ALA A 127 -17.62 10.16 14.64
N PHE A 128 -17.88 9.69 13.41
CA PHE A 128 -17.91 10.54 12.23
C PHE A 128 -18.92 11.68 12.36
N GLN A 129 -20.16 11.40 12.79
CA GLN A 129 -21.19 12.42 12.99
C GLN A 129 -20.77 13.47 14.03
N CYS A 130 -20.06 13.09 15.08
CA CYS A 130 -19.49 14.05 16.03
C CYS A 130 -18.45 14.95 15.37
N TYR A 131 -17.54 14.40 14.56
CA TYR A 131 -16.58 15.23 13.81
C TYR A 131 -17.30 16.16 12.82
N TYR A 132 -18.22 15.62 12.04
CA TYR A 132 -18.98 16.35 11.02
C TYR A 132 -19.80 17.50 11.60
N ARG A 133 -20.33 17.35 12.83
CA ARG A 133 -21.18 18.37 13.47
C ARG A 133 -20.42 19.30 14.41
N GLN A 134 -19.33 18.84 15.02
CA GLN A 134 -18.68 19.55 16.13
C GLN A 134 -17.25 19.98 15.81
N TYR A 135 -16.54 19.31 14.91
CA TYR A 135 -15.12 19.59 14.67
C TYR A 135 -14.93 20.70 13.64
N GLY A 136 -15.64 20.63 12.51
CA GLY A 136 -15.49 21.60 11.43
C GLY A 136 -16.04 21.08 10.10
N ASN A 137 -15.68 21.76 9.02
CA ASN A 137 -16.08 21.35 7.67
C ASN A 137 -15.17 20.24 7.15
N LEU A 138 -15.70 19.31 6.35
CA LEU A 138 -14.87 18.33 5.65
C LEU A 138 -13.82 19.03 4.77
N ASN A 139 -12.62 18.49 4.79
CA ASN A 139 -11.52 18.92 3.95
C ASN A 139 -11.62 18.26 2.57
N GLU A 140 -11.81 19.06 1.53
CA GLU A 140 -11.92 18.57 0.14
C GLU A 140 -10.55 18.16 -0.44
N SER A 141 -9.45 18.62 0.16
CA SER A 141 -8.10 18.28 -0.28
C SER A 141 -7.73 16.85 0.13
N SER A 142 -6.92 16.18 -0.68
CA SER A 142 -6.34 14.90 -0.31
C SER A 142 -5.46 15.00 0.93
N GLN A 143 -5.64 14.08 1.87
CA GLN A 143 -4.89 14.01 3.12
C GLN A 143 -3.93 12.83 3.11
N TYR A 144 -2.80 12.99 3.80
CA TYR A 144 -1.83 11.92 3.97
C TYR A 144 -2.48 10.68 4.60
N MET A 145 -2.28 9.55 3.96
CA MET A 145 -2.72 8.25 4.43
C MET A 145 -1.60 7.61 5.26
N PRO A 146 -1.80 7.36 6.56
CA PRO A 146 -0.80 6.68 7.36
C PRO A 146 -0.71 5.21 6.97
N CYS A 147 0.51 4.68 7.00
CA CYS A 147 0.76 3.26 6.88
C CYS A 147 0.27 2.53 8.13
N THR A 148 -0.32 1.35 7.96
CA THR A 148 -0.46 0.36 9.02
C THR A 148 0.92 -0.15 9.48
N ASP A 149 1.00 -0.77 10.65
CA ASP A 149 2.25 -1.38 11.15
C ASP A 149 2.89 -2.34 10.14
N ARG A 150 2.06 -3.09 9.40
CA ARG A 150 2.54 -4.03 8.38
C ARG A 150 3.02 -3.31 7.13
N GLU A 151 2.33 -2.27 6.68
CA GLU A 151 2.80 -1.42 5.58
C GLU A 151 4.13 -0.76 5.93
N LEU A 152 4.31 -0.29 7.17
CA LEU A 152 5.62 0.21 7.66
C LEU A 152 6.70 -0.88 7.62
N GLN A 153 6.38 -2.11 8.01
CA GLN A 153 7.34 -3.22 7.90
C GLN A 153 7.71 -3.52 6.44
N VAL A 154 6.76 -3.44 5.51
CA VAL A 154 7.02 -3.59 4.07
C VAL A 154 7.93 -2.46 3.58
N LEU A 155 7.57 -1.21 3.86
CA LEU A 155 8.36 -0.02 3.51
C LEU A 155 9.82 -0.15 3.97
N ILE A 156 10.04 -0.52 5.23
CA ILE A 156 11.39 -0.68 5.81
C ILE A 156 12.12 -1.87 5.16
N ASN A 157 11.46 -3.01 5.02
CA ASN A 157 12.04 -4.21 4.41
C ASN A 157 12.51 -3.94 2.98
N THR A 158 11.64 -3.36 2.15
CA THR A 158 11.97 -3.04 0.77
C THR A 158 13.08 -2.00 0.69
N SER A 159 13.10 -1.00 1.58
CA SER A 159 14.16 0.02 1.64
C SER A 159 15.52 -0.58 2.04
N ILE A 160 15.54 -1.55 2.96
CA ILE A 160 16.74 -2.32 3.31
C ILE A 160 17.31 -3.04 2.09
N ILE A 161 16.43 -3.68 1.29
CA ILE A 161 16.84 -4.39 0.08
C ILE A 161 17.37 -3.40 -0.96
N MET A 162 16.68 -2.27 -1.20
CA MET A 162 17.12 -1.25 -2.17
C MET A 162 18.49 -0.67 -1.85
N VAL A 163 18.72 -0.30 -0.58
CA VAL A 163 20.02 0.20 -0.10
C VAL A 163 21.08 -0.91 -0.11
N ASN A 164 20.65 -2.18 -0.19
CA ASN A 164 21.49 -3.37 -0.15
C ASN A 164 22.33 -3.42 1.14
N VAL A 165 21.66 -3.23 2.29
CA VAL A 165 22.31 -3.25 3.61
C VAL A 165 23.00 -4.60 3.84
N PRO A 166 24.30 -4.62 4.15
CA PRO A 166 25.04 -5.85 4.43
C PRO A 166 24.48 -6.65 5.61
N LYS A 167 24.64 -7.98 5.58
CA LYS A 167 24.09 -8.88 6.59
C LYS A 167 24.65 -8.61 8.00
N ASP A 168 25.92 -8.25 8.11
CA ASP A 168 26.57 -7.87 9.37
C ASP A 168 25.99 -6.56 9.95
N GLU A 169 25.70 -5.57 9.10
CA GLU A 169 24.98 -4.36 9.52
C GLU A 169 23.53 -4.68 9.95
N LEU A 170 22.84 -5.60 9.27
CA LEU A 170 21.51 -6.06 9.69
C LEU A 170 21.52 -6.74 11.06
N VAL A 171 22.58 -7.50 11.39
CA VAL A 171 22.76 -8.05 12.74
C VAL A 171 22.93 -6.91 13.75
N ASN A 172 23.71 -5.88 13.44
CA ASN A 172 23.83 -4.70 14.31
C ASN A 172 22.49 -3.99 14.50
N TYR A 173 21.69 -3.83 13.44
CA TYR A 173 20.35 -3.26 13.52
C TYR A 173 19.42 -4.09 14.42
N SER A 174 19.47 -5.42 14.32
CA SER A 174 18.67 -6.31 15.17
C SER A 174 19.04 -6.20 16.66
N ASN A 175 20.28 -5.82 16.96
CA ASN A 175 20.78 -5.59 18.32
C ASN A 175 20.56 -4.14 18.82
N GLY A 176 19.89 -3.28 18.04
CA GLY A 176 19.64 -1.88 18.42
C GLY A 176 20.83 -0.95 18.20
N VAL A 177 21.79 -1.32 17.35
CA VAL A 177 22.99 -0.52 17.05
C VAL A 177 22.91 0.03 15.63
N GLN A 178 22.04 1.02 15.39
CA GLN A 178 21.78 1.56 14.05
C GLN A 178 22.52 2.86 13.71
N LEU A 179 22.50 3.87 14.59
CA LEU A 179 22.83 5.27 14.27
C LEU A 179 24.22 5.48 13.61
N ASN A 180 25.20 4.63 13.93
CA ASN A 180 26.57 4.79 13.42
C ASN A 180 26.94 3.77 12.33
N GLN A 181 25.99 2.98 11.83
CA GLN A 181 26.28 2.05 10.75
C GLN A 181 26.41 2.79 9.40
N PRO A 182 27.31 2.34 8.51
CA PRO A 182 27.57 3.00 7.23
C PRO A 182 26.34 3.30 6.38
N HIS A 183 25.36 2.41 6.35
CA HIS A 183 24.18 2.55 5.48
C HIS A 183 22.96 3.18 6.17
N PHE A 184 23.06 3.54 7.47
CA PHE A 184 21.87 3.94 8.22
C PHE A 184 21.28 5.28 7.77
N ALA A 185 22.12 6.28 7.49
CA ALA A 185 21.65 7.58 7.00
C ALA A 185 20.95 7.45 5.63
N GLU A 186 21.49 6.61 4.73
CA GLU A 186 20.87 6.34 3.43
C GLU A 186 19.56 5.56 3.58
N LEU A 187 19.52 4.52 4.42
CA LEU A 187 18.29 3.79 4.71
C LEU A 187 17.20 4.71 5.26
N LEU A 188 17.53 5.56 6.22
CA LEU A 188 16.61 6.50 6.81
C LEU A 188 16.07 7.50 5.78
N TYR A 189 16.95 8.03 4.93
CA TYR A 189 16.58 8.92 3.83
C TYR A 189 15.58 8.27 2.88
N VAL A 190 15.86 7.04 2.43
CA VAL A 190 14.95 6.27 1.56
C VAL A 190 13.61 6.01 2.25
N ILE A 191 13.60 5.62 3.53
CA ILE A 191 12.35 5.43 4.30
C ILE A 191 11.55 6.72 4.38
N PHE A 192 12.20 7.86 4.64
CA PHE A 192 11.52 9.15 4.80
C PHE A 192 10.90 9.63 3.51
N ILE A 193 11.61 9.51 2.40
CA ILE A 193 11.09 9.84 1.08
C ILE A 193 9.94 8.91 0.73
N ARG A 194 10.15 7.59 0.77
CA ARG A 194 9.15 6.59 0.37
C ARG A 194 7.92 6.54 1.28
N GLY A 195 8.04 6.98 2.53
CA GLY A 195 6.93 7.09 3.47
C GLY A 195 6.22 8.45 3.44
N GLY A 196 6.70 9.41 2.64
CA GLY A 196 6.12 10.75 2.55
C GLY A 196 6.41 11.63 3.76
N PHE A 197 7.50 11.38 4.48
CA PHE A 197 7.92 12.15 5.65
C PHE A 197 8.93 13.25 5.32
N TYR A 198 9.45 13.27 4.08
CA TYR A 198 10.38 14.27 3.59
C TYR A 198 10.07 14.61 2.13
N TYR A 199 10.03 15.91 1.83
CA TYR A 199 9.80 16.43 0.49
C TYR A 199 11.14 16.89 -0.11
N THR A 200 11.50 16.35 -1.27
CA THR A 200 12.81 16.54 -1.91
C THR A 200 12.93 17.89 -2.64
N ASP A 201 11.82 18.43 -3.15
CA ASP A 201 11.78 19.67 -3.93
C ASP A 201 12.07 20.91 -3.09
N ASP A 202 11.36 21.03 -1.96
CA ASP A 202 11.46 22.11 -0.99
C ASP A 202 12.39 21.76 0.19
N LYS A 203 12.84 20.51 0.27
CA LYS A 203 13.81 19.99 1.25
C LYS A 203 13.28 20.08 2.67
N THR A 204 12.00 19.83 2.86
CA THR A 204 11.31 20.01 4.14
C THR A 204 10.90 18.68 4.76
N LEU A 205 10.91 18.66 6.10
CA LEU A 205 10.38 17.56 6.88
C LEU A 205 8.86 17.71 7.03
N ALA A 206 8.11 16.67 6.68
CA ALA A 206 6.65 16.65 6.79
C ALA A 206 6.19 16.27 8.21
N LEU A 207 6.33 17.20 9.17
CA LEU A 207 5.93 16.98 10.57
C LEU A 207 4.45 16.57 10.73
N ASN A 208 3.56 17.12 9.90
CA ASN A 208 2.14 16.73 9.92
C ASN A 208 1.93 15.27 9.49
N ASN A 209 2.68 14.78 8.51
CA ASN A 209 2.59 13.38 8.08
C ASN A 209 3.14 12.45 9.17
N LEU A 210 4.23 12.83 9.85
CA LEU A 210 4.73 12.10 11.01
C LEU A 210 3.71 12.08 12.16
N TYR A 211 3.03 13.21 12.44
CA TYR A 211 1.97 13.27 13.45
C TYR A 211 0.80 12.37 13.08
N THR A 212 0.38 12.41 11.83
CA THR A 212 -0.70 11.54 11.32
C THR A 212 -0.34 10.07 11.47
N GLN A 213 0.91 9.71 11.16
CA GLN A 213 1.42 8.33 11.21
C GLN A 213 1.55 7.79 12.64
N PHE A 214 2.02 8.60 13.59
CA PHE A 214 2.40 8.12 14.93
C PHE A 214 1.54 8.65 16.07
N GLY A 215 0.71 9.66 15.82
CA GLY A 215 -0.17 10.28 16.81
C GLY A 215 0.54 10.97 17.98
N ASN A 216 1.86 11.23 17.88
CA ASN A 216 2.61 11.86 18.97
C ASN A 216 2.46 13.40 18.91
N PRO A 217 1.77 14.05 19.87
CA PRO A 217 1.54 15.49 19.85
C PRO A 217 2.82 16.32 19.98
N GLU A 218 3.93 15.75 20.48
CA GLU A 218 5.24 16.42 20.49
C GLU A 218 5.70 16.82 19.08
N LEU A 219 5.20 16.17 18.03
CA LEU A 219 5.51 16.51 16.64
C LEU A 219 4.91 17.85 16.19
N GLN A 220 3.85 18.31 16.86
CA GLN A 220 3.15 19.56 16.53
C GLN A 220 3.57 20.74 17.43
N THR A 221 4.56 20.55 18.30
CA THR A 221 4.98 21.60 19.23
C THR A 221 5.90 22.63 18.56
N PRO A 222 5.88 23.90 19.03
CA PRO A 222 6.82 24.92 18.57
C PRO A 222 8.28 24.51 18.77
N GLU A 223 8.59 23.76 19.83
CA GLU A 223 9.94 23.28 20.14
C GLU A 223 10.47 22.33 19.05
N THR A 224 9.64 21.37 18.60
CA THR A 224 10.00 20.45 17.52
C THR A 224 10.21 21.21 16.22
N GLN A 225 9.31 22.15 15.89
CA GLN A 225 9.47 23.00 14.71
C GLN A 225 10.76 23.83 14.77
N GLN A 226 11.10 24.40 15.93
CA GLN A 226 12.33 25.16 16.11
C GLN A 226 13.57 24.28 15.97
N CYS A 227 13.54 23.04 16.44
CA CYS A 227 14.62 22.07 16.25
C CYS A 227 14.86 21.78 14.76
N VAL A 228 13.78 21.50 14.01
CA VAL A 228 13.84 21.26 12.56
C VAL A 228 14.39 22.47 11.82
N ASN A 229 13.93 23.68 12.15
CA ASN A 229 14.44 24.92 11.56
C ASN A 229 15.93 25.10 11.84
N SER A 230 16.38 24.77 13.05
CA SER A 230 17.78 24.88 13.45
C SER A 230 18.67 23.87 12.72
N ALA A 231 18.20 22.62 12.56
CA ALA A 231 18.90 21.61 11.77
C ALA A 231 19.02 22.01 10.29
N THR A 232 17.94 22.58 9.73
CA THR A 232 17.94 23.10 8.35
C THR A 232 18.94 24.26 8.18
N ALA A 233 18.98 25.18 9.14
CA ALA A 233 19.91 26.32 9.11
C ALA A 233 21.38 25.90 9.26
N ALA A 234 21.65 24.79 9.94
CA ALA A 234 23.00 24.24 10.12
C ALA A 234 23.49 23.38 8.95
N TRP A 235 22.61 23.03 8.00
CA TRP A 235 22.95 22.16 6.88
C TRP A 235 23.82 22.86 5.84
N ASP A 236 24.81 22.14 5.31
CA ASP A 236 25.78 22.67 4.35
C ASP A 236 25.26 22.74 2.91
N GLY A 237 24.01 22.32 2.68
CA GLY A 237 23.34 22.35 1.38
C GLY A 237 23.81 21.26 0.40
N LYS A 238 24.65 20.30 0.82
CA LYS A 238 25.26 19.33 -0.12
C LYS A 238 24.41 18.08 -0.32
N ARG A 239 24.15 17.32 0.75
CA ARG A 239 23.43 16.05 0.68
C ARG A 239 22.18 16.07 1.52
N GLN A 240 21.04 15.77 0.93
CA GLN A 240 19.75 15.75 1.60
C GLN A 240 19.67 14.60 2.62
N ARG A 241 20.33 13.47 2.37
CA ARG A 241 20.39 12.38 3.37
C ARG A 241 21.04 12.79 4.70
N ASP A 242 22.04 13.68 4.64
CA ASP A 242 22.70 14.19 5.84
C ASP A 242 21.76 15.11 6.64
N LEU A 243 20.92 15.89 5.92
CA LEU A 243 19.88 16.72 6.52
C LEU A 243 18.79 15.86 7.19
N VAL A 244 18.29 14.82 6.51
CA VAL A 244 17.28 13.90 7.08
C VAL A 244 17.85 13.16 8.30
N TYR A 245 19.10 12.71 8.23
CA TYR A 245 19.77 12.12 9.39
C TYR A 245 19.89 13.12 10.55
N ALA A 246 20.22 14.39 10.29
CA ALA A 246 20.26 15.43 11.31
C ALA A 246 18.88 15.72 11.92
N TYR A 247 17.80 15.78 11.12
CA TYR A 247 16.43 15.89 11.64
C TYR A 247 16.13 14.76 12.61
N PHE A 248 16.47 13.53 12.22
CA PHE A 248 16.18 12.37 13.05
C PHE A 248 16.95 12.37 14.36
N VAL A 249 18.27 12.50 14.32
CA VAL A 249 19.11 12.44 15.53
C VAL A 249 18.85 13.61 16.47
N ASN A 250 18.69 14.82 15.94
CA ASN A 250 18.57 16.01 16.78
C ASN A 250 17.14 16.21 17.31
N CYS A 251 16.12 15.87 16.51
CA CYS A 251 14.74 16.26 16.78
C CYS A 251 13.81 15.06 17.00
N LEU A 252 13.91 14.01 16.17
CA LEU A 252 12.84 12.99 16.11
C LEU A 252 13.13 11.72 16.90
N GLN A 253 14.39 11.39 17.20
CA GLN A 253 14.81 10.07 17.72
C GLN A 253 13.99 9.59 18.94
N LYS A 254 13.57 10.51 19.81
CA LYS A 254 12.78 10.21 21.01
C LYS A 254 11.27 10.31 20.80
N ILE A 255 10.84 10.88 19.69
CA ILE A 255 9.45 11.26 19.40
C ILE A 255 8.80 10.23 18.47
N VAL A 256 9.57 9.61 17.57
CA VAL A 256 9.08 8.63 16.59
C VAL A 256 9.78 7.27 16.72
N PRO A 257 9.09 6.14 16.50
CA PRO A 257 9.59 4.80 16.81
C PRO A 257 10.50 4.19 15.73
N TRP A 258 11.13 4.98 14.85
CA TRP A 258 11.89 4.44 13.70
C TRP A 258 13.00 3.47 14.08
N LEU A 259 13.75 3.71 15.17
CA LEU A 259 14.79 2.75 15.62
C LEU A 259 14.18 1.39 15.97
N GLN A 260 13.03 1.39 16.64
CA GLN A 260 12.35 0.17 17.08
C GLN A 260 11.77 -0.58 15.87
N LEU A 261 11.13 0.13 14.94
CA LEU A 261 10.58 -0.46 13.72
C LEU A 261 11.68 -1.07 12.84
N ILE A 262 12.79 -0.35 12.63
CA ILE A 262 13.94 -0.85 11.87
C ILE A 262 14.56 -2.07 12.57
N GLN A 263 14.69 -2.03 13.90
CA GLN A 263 15.18 -3.17 14.67
C GLN A 263 14.30 -4.41 14.49
N GLN A 264 12.98 -4.27 14.60
CA GLN A 264 12.03 -5.38 14.45
C GLN A 264 12.14 -6.03 13.07
N VAL A 265 12.21 -5.23 12.00
CA VAL A 265 12.36 -5.75 10.64
C VAL A 265 13.71 -6.44 10.49
N ALA A 266 14.81 -5.84 10.97
CA ALA A 266 16.14 -6.44 10.92
C ALA A 266 16.22 -7.77 11.71
N THR A 267 15.55 -7.88 12.85
CA THR A 267 15.42 -9.15 13.60
C THR A 267 14.71 -10.21 12.75
N SER A 268 13.63 -9.84 12.05
CA SER A 268 12.91 -10.79 11.18
C SER A 268 13.76 -11.31 10.01
N LEU A 269 14.65 -10.46 9.47
CA LEU A 269 15.54 -10.79 8.36
C LEU A 269 16.81 -11.54 8.79
N SER A 270 17.27 -11.33 10.02
CA SER A 270 18.48 -11.99 10.55
C SER A 270 18.21 -13.40 11.08
N VAL A 271 16.99 -13.68 11.57
CA VAL A 271 16.63 -14.97 12.20
C VAL A 271 16.07 -15.99 11.18
N ARG A 272 15.47 -15.56 10.08
CA ARG A 272 14.89 -16.47 9.09
C ARG A 272 15.86 -16.73 7.94
N PRO A 273 16.24 -17.99 7.65
CA PRO A 273 16.64 -18.32 6.29
C PRO A 273 15.44 -18.03 5.38
N PHE A 274 15.67 -17.32 4.27
CA PHE A 274 14.68 -17.17 3.19
C PHE A 274 14.09 -18.55 2.89
N THR A 275 12.84 -18.77 3.26
CA THR A 275 12.07 -19.93 2.84
C THR A 275 11.27 -19.44 1.66
N PRO A 276 11.67 -19.77 0.41
CA PRO A 276 10.89 -19.37 -0.74
C PRO A 276 9.51 -19.99 -0.62
N LEU A 277 8.47 -19.17 -0.87
CA LEU A 277 7.20 -19.71 -1.33
C LEU A 277 7.50 -20.56 -2.57
N ALA A 278 6.85 -21.72 -2.65
CA ALA A 278 7.20 -22.85 -3.51
C ALA A 278 7.79 -22.44 -4.88
N LYS A 279 8.92 -23.07 -5.23
CA LYS A 279 9.54 -22.93 -6.56
C LYS A 279 8.47 -23.05 -7.65
N PRO A 280 8.45 -22.17 -8.67
CA PRO A 280 7.68 -22.46 -9.87
C PRO A 280 8.21 -23.77 -10.45
N TYR A 281 7.29 -24.68 -10.74
CA TYR A 281 7.59 -25.92 -11.44
C TYR A 281 8.23 -25.56 -12.79
N SER A 282 9.53 -25.84 -12.94
CA SER A 282 10.20 -25.85 -14.23
C SER A 282 9.69 -27.06 -15.01
N THR A 283 8.57 -26.89 -15.72
CA THR A 283 8.13 -27.85 -16.72
C THR A 283 8.54 -27.30 -18.06
N THR A 284 9.41 -28.03 -18.75
CA THR A 284 9.86 -27.74 -20.11
C THR A 284 8.67 -27.89 -21.07
N MET A 285 7.86 -26.85 -21.23
CA MET A 285 6.75 -26.86 -22.18
C MET A 285 7.23 -26.23 -23.49
N ARG A 286 7.32 -27.07 -24.53
CA ARG A 286 7.50 -26.61 -25.91
C ARG A 286 6.22 -25.91 -26.34
N ILE A 287 6.28 -24.60 -26.45
CA ILE A 287 5.22 -23.78 -27.01
C ILE A 287 5.09 -24.15 -28.50
N ILE A 288 3.99 -24.78 -28.89
CA ILE A 288 3.61 -24.95 -30.30
C ILE A 288 2.80 -23.71 -30.68
N THR A 289 3.47 -22.69 -31.21
CA THR A 289 2.83 -21.49 -31.77
C THR A 289 2.30 -21.79 -33.17
N THR A 290 1.02 -22.16 -33.27
CA THR A 290 0.25 -21.88 -34.49
C THR A 290 -0.16 -20.41 -34.45
N GLY A 291 0.50 -19.61 -35.29
CA GLY A 291 0.31 -18.17 -35.37
C GLY A 291 -1.11 -17.77 -35.78
N LEU A 292 -1.77 -17.04 -34.89
CA LEU A 292 -2.85 -16.13 -35.21
C LEU A 292 -2.53 -14.82 -34.50
N ILE A 293 -2.03 -13.87 -35.29
CA ILE A 293 -1.68 -12.52 -34.84
C ILE A 293 -3.00 -11.79 -34.55
N PHE A 294 -3.40 -11.77 -33.29
CA PHE A 294 -4.25 -10.70 -32.78
C PHE A 294 -3.33 -9.60 -32.27
N THR A 295 -3.16 -8.53 -33.05
CA THR A 295 -2.76 -7.21 -32.56
C THR A 295 -3.88 -6.66 -31.68
N LEU A 296 -4.06 -7.26 -30.51
CA LEU A 296 -4.79 -6.65 -29.41
C LEU A 296 -3.90 -5.55 -28.86
N CYS A 297 -4.14 -4.33 -29.34
CA CYS A 297 -3.79 -3.12 -28.62
C CYS A 297 -4.32 -3.32 -27.20
N ALA A 298 -3.44 -3.47 -26.22
CA ALA A 298 -3.81 -3.16 -24.85
C ALA A 298 -4.17 -1.69 -24.88
N ILE A 299 -5.47 -1.40 -24.97
CA ILE A 299 -6.01 -0.10 -24.58
C ILE A 299 -5.50 0.04 -23.14
N SER A 300 -4.48 0.87 -22.95
CA SER A 300 -4.07 1.30 -21.63
C SER A 300 -5.34 1.78 -20.94
N ALA A 301 -5.65 1.18 -19.80
CA ALA A 301 -6.85 1.38 -18.98
C ALA A 301 -6.91 2.81 -18.40
N SER A 302 -6.87 3.80 -19.28
CA SER A 302 -6.91 5.23 -19.02
C SER A 302 -8.36 5.73 -18.90
N LEU A 303 -9.34 4.82 -18.85
CA LEU A 303 -10.75 5.11 -18.68
C LEU A 303 -11.33 4.22 -17.56
N ALA A 304 -10.81 4.39 -16.33
CA ALA A 304 -11.44 4.05 -15.03
C ALA A 304 -10.49 4.17 -13.81
N GLN A 305 -9.22 4.57 -13.96
CA GLN A 305 -8.22 4.53 -12.86
C GLN A 305 -8.33 5.63 -11.79
N ASN A 306 -9.39 6.43 -11.78
CA ASN A 306 -9.50 7.55 -10.85
C ASN A 306 -10.33 7.17 -9.62
N ASN A 307 -9.85 6.23 -8.78
CA ASN A 307 -10.06 6.27 -7.31
C ASN A 307 -9.48 5.06 -6.52
N LEU A 308 -9.25 3.87 -7.07
CA LEU A 308 -8.84 2.68 -6.28
C LEU A 308 -7.33 2.56 -5.91
N GLN A 309 -6.59 3.66 -5.85
CA GLN A 309 -5.11 3.70 -5.97
C GLN A 309 -4.28 3.09 -4.83
N HIS A 310 -4.85 2.42 -3.82
CA HIS A 310 -4.07 2.01 -2.63
C HIS A 310 -3.17 0.79 -2.90
N TYR A 311 -3.61 -0.20 -3.67
CA TYR A 311 -2.83 -1.44 -3.92
C TYR A 311 -2.70 -1.80 -5.40
N VAL A 312 -2.99 -0.83 -6.27
CA VAL A 312 -2.87 -0.97 -7.72
C VAL A 312 -1.90 0.06 -8.22
N VAL A 313 -0.74 -0.41 -8.66
CA VAL A 313 0.30 0.46 -9.22
C VAL A 313 0.56 0.07 -10.67
N TYR A 314 0.66 1.08 -11.52
CA TYR A 314 1.05 0.93 -12.92
C TYR A 314 2.19 1.90 -13.22
N LYS A 315 3.37 1.36 -13.48
CA LYS A 315 4.58 2.15 -13.75
C LYS A 315 5.39 1.55 -14.89
N ASN A 316 6.17 2.38 -15.58
CA ASN A 316 7.16 1.90 -16.54
C ASN A 316 8.55 1.88 -15.88
N PHE A 317 9.54 1.36 -16.62
CA PHE A 317 10.90 1.24 -16.10
C PHE A 317 11.55 2.60 -15.79
N ASP A 318 11.35 3.60 -16.66
CA ASP A 318 11.97 4.92 -16.52
C ASP A 318 11.49 5.63 -15.24
N THR A 319 10.21 5.50 -14.89
CA THR A 319 9.68 6.00 -13.61
C THR A 319 10.47 5.43 -12.43
N TYR A 320 10.63 4.12 -12.33
CA TYR A 320 11.39 3.51 -11.24
C TYR A 320 12.86 3.89 -11.24
N PHE A 321 13.47 3.99 -12.42
CA PHE A 321 14.87 4.41 -12.55
C PHE A 321 15.07 5.83 -12.01
N ARG A 322 14.14 6.74 -12.27
CA ARG A 322 14.16 8.12 -11.77
C ARG A 322 13.85 8.23 -10.28
N GLU A 323 12.89 7.47 -9.77
CA GLU A 323 12.62 7.37 -8.32
C GLU A 323 13.86 6.89 -7.56
N CYS A 324 14.56 5.88 -8.08
CA CYS A 324 15.82 5.43 -7.51
C CYS A 324 16.93 6.49 -7.61
N GLY A 325 16.88 7.36 -8.62
CA GLY A 325 17.72 8.55 -8.70
C GLY A 325 17.50 9.50 -7.52
N GLU A 326 16.24 9.76 -7.15
CA GLU A 326 15.92 10.57 -5.97
C GLU A 326 16.42 9.93 -4.66
N TYR A 327 16.24 8.61 -4.52
CA TYR A 327 16.71 7.84 -3.37
C TYR A 327 18.22 7.91 -3.16
N PHE A 328 18.98 7.98 -4.25
CA PHE A 328 20.45 8.01 -4.21
C PHE A 328 21.04 9.38 -4.55
N GLU A 329 20.20 10.41 -4.63
CA GLU A 329 20.58 11.80 -4.92
C GLU A 329 21.31 11.97 -6.28
N VAL A 330 20.93 11.19 -7.28
CA VAL A 330 21.45 11.26 -8.67
C VAL A 330 20.57 12.20 -9.50
N PRO A 331 21.11 13.31 -10.04
CA PRO A 331 20.33 14.27 -10.83
C PRO A 331 19.78 13.68 -12.12
N ASN A 332 18.60 14.16 -12.55
CA ASN A 332 17.97 13.72 -13.80
C ASN A 332 18.87 13.84 -15.04
N CYS A 333 19.73 14.86 -15.14
CA CYS A 333 20.66 15.00 -16.27
C CYS A 333 21.71 13.87 -16.32
N THR A 334 22.16 13.38 -15.16
CA THR A 334 23.06 12.23 -15.06
C THR A 334 22.33 10.94 -15.40
N LEU A 335 21.07 10.80 -14.96
CA LEU A 335 20.23 9.66 -15.35
C LEU A 335 20.01 9.62 -16.86
N ASP A 336 19.76 10.77 -17.49
CA ASP A 336 19.59 10.88 -18.94
C ASP A 336 20.87 10.44 -19.68
N GLU A 337 22.05 10.82 -19.17
CA GLU A 337 23.34 10.35 -19.69
C GLU A 337 23.48 8.82 -19.57
N TYR A 338 23.07 8.23 -18.46
CA TYR A 338 23.06 6.78 -18.30
C TYR A 338 22.14 6.08 -19.28
N VAL A 339 20.94 6.61 -19.54
CA VAL A 339 20.01 6.05 -20.54
C VAL A 339 20.61 6.14 -21.94
N VAL A 340 21.18 7.29 -22.33
CA VAL A 340 21.82 7.50 -23.63
C VAL A 340 22.99 6.53 -23.84
N ASN A 341 23.76 6.27 -22.78
CA ASN A 341 24.89 5.35 -22.79
C ASN A 341 24.49 3.88 -22.54
N ALA A 342 23.21 3.54 -22.69
CA ALA A 342 22.68 2.18 -22.57
C ALA A 342 22.98 1.52 -21.21
N TYR A 343 22.87 2.31 -20.13
CA TYR A 343 23.11 1.92 -18.75
C TYR A 343 24.52 1.35 -18.56
N PRO A 344 25.57 2.20 -18.56
CA PRO A 344 26.97 1.75 -18.54
C PRO A 344 27.30 0.96 -17.26
N ASP A 345 28.35 0.13 -17.33
CA ASP A 345 28.74 -0.75 -16.23
C ASP A 345 29.52 -0.01 -15.13
N GLU A 346 28.80 0.80 -14.36
CA GLU A 346 29.34 1.65 -13.30
C GLU A 346 28.69 1.32 -11.94
N PRO A 347 29.40 1.49 -10.80
CA PRO A 347 28.86 1.19 -9.49
C PRO A 347 27.52 1.88 -9.17
N GLU A 348 27.37 3.14 -9.55
CA GLU A 348 26.14 3.92 -9.35
C GLU A 348 24.99 3.39 -10.21
N VAL A 349 25.22 3.12 -11.50
CA VAL A 349 24.22 2.53 -12.40
C VAL A 349 23.78 1.16 -11.91
N ARG A 350 24.71 0.30 -11.47
CA ARG A 350 24.35 -1.01 -10.90
C ARG A 350 23.41 -0.86 -9.71
N LYS A 351 23.65 0.13 -8.84
CA LYS A 351 22.81 0.42 -7.67
C LYS A 351 21.41 0.92 -8.09
N LEU A 352 21.34 1.84 -9.05
CA LEU A 352 20.08 2.35 -9.61
C LEU A 352 19.25 1.23 -10.26
N ILE A 353 19.88 0.38 -11.08
CA ILE A 353 19.22 -0.77 -11.71
C ILE A 353 18.73 -1.75 -10.65
N HIS A 354 19.57 -2.12 -9.68
CA HIS A 354 19.17 -3.01 -8.59
C HIS A 354 17.95 -2.47 -7.84
N CYS A 355 17.98 -1.18 -7.47
CA CYS A 355 16.84 -0.51 -6.83
C CYS A 355 15.59 -0.61 -7.71
N ALA A 356 15.67 -0.26 -9.00
CA ALA A 356 14.53 -0.29 -9.90
C ALA A 356 13.92 -1.70 -10.03
N LEU A 357 14.76 -2.73 -10.21
CA LEU A 357 14.28 -4.12 -10.33
C LEU A 357 13.61 -4.62 -9.04
N VAL A 358 14.14 -4.22 -7.88
CA VAL A 358 13.53 -4.52 -6.57
C VAL A 358 12.20 -3.78 -6.43
N SER A 359 12.12 -2.51 -6.85
CA SER A 359 10.91 -1.68 -6.75
C SER A 359 9.70 -2.27 -7.46
N PHE A 360 9.88 -2.88 -8.64
CA PHE A 360 8.77 -3.48 -9.39
C PHE A 360 8.64 -5.00 -9.24
N GLY A 361 9.47 -5.63 -8.39
CA GLY A 361 9.43 -7.08 -8.17
C GLY A 361 10.04 -7.93 -9.29
N GLY A 362 10.82 -7.34 -10.19
CA GLY A 362 11.58 -8.07 -11.21
C GLY A 362 12.82 -8.80 -10.68
N TRP A 363 13.22 -8.48 -9.45
CA TRP A 363 14.36 -9.08 -8.76
C TRP A 363 14.02 -9.39 -7.31
N GLU A 364 14.23 -10.65 -6.89
CA GLU A 364 14.05 -11.08 -5.51
C GLU A 364 15.39 -11.46 -4.88
N GLY A 365 15.71 -10.85 -3.74
CA GLY A 365 16.99 -11.03 -3.04
C GLY A 365 17.28 -12.50 -2.72
N GLY A 366 18.39 -13.04 -3.24
CA GLY A 366 18.80 -14.42 -3.03
C GLY A 366 18.12 -15.47 -3.94
N ILE A 367 17.10 -15.09 -4.72
CA ILE A 367 16.46 -15.94 -5.73
C ILE A 367 16.88 -15.52 -7.14
N GLY A 368 16.93 -14.21 -7.41
CA GLY A 368 17.33 -13.64 -8.68
C GLY A 368 16.16 -13.08 -9.48
N VAL A 369 16.21 -13.24 -10.81
CA VAL A 369 15.22 -12.66 -11.73
C VAL A 369 13.87 -13.34 -11.61
N VAL A 370 12.81 -12.53 -11.53
CA VAL A 370 11.42 -12.97 -11.64
C VAL A 370 10.96 -12.78 -13.09
N GLU A 371 11.16 -13.81 -13.93
CA GLU A 371 11.03 -13.71 -15.39
C GLU A 371 9.67 -13.19 -15.86
N TYR A 372 8.57 -13.68 -15.28
CA TYR A 372 7.20 -13.32 -15.66
C TYR A 372 6.81 -11.87 -15.32
N VAL A 373 7.54 -11.23 -14.39
CA VAL A 373 7.38 -9.80 -14.07
C VAL A 373 8.32 -8.99 -14.95
N MET A 374 9.60 -9.36 -14.98
CA MET A 374 10.63 -8.67 -15.76
C MET A 374 10.25 -8.56 -17.24
N SER A 375 9.66 -9.61 -17.81
CA SER A 375 9.22 -9.64 -19.22
C SER A 375 8.21 -8.55 -19.58
N ASN A 376 7.39 -8.08 -18.64
CA ASN A 376 6.37 -7.07 -18.93
C ASN A 376 6.98 -5.72 -19.33
N PHE A 377 8.20 -5.46 -18.88
CA PHE A 377 8.94 -4.23 -19.14
C PHE A 377 9.73 -4.26 -20.44
N PHE A 378 9.64 -5.33 -21.24
CA PHE A 378 10.35 -5.45 -22.51
C PHE A 378 9.43 -5.94 -23.62
N ASN A 379 9.59 -5.36 -24.81
CA ASN A 379 8.91 -5.76 -26.03
C ASN A 379 9.91 -6.46 -26.95
N PRO A 380 9.76 -7.79 -27.18
CA PRO A 380 10.61 -8.49 -28.12
C PRO A 380 10.36 -8.02 -29.55
N GLY A 381 11.34 -8.25 -30.44
CA GLY A 381 11.15 -8.03 -31.87
C GLY A 381 10.01 -8.91 -32.39
N PRO A 382 9.12 -8.41 -33.29
CA PRO A 382 7.91 -9.13 -33.69
C PRO A 382 8.16 -10.47 -34.37
N GLU A 383 9.35 -10.67 -34.95
CA GLU A 383 9.77 -11.92 -35.60
C GLU A 383 10.77 -12.73 -34.76
N ASP A 384 11.26 -12.17 -33.65
CA ASP A 384 12.19 -12.89 -32.77
C ASP A 384 11.39 -13.85 -31.91
N THR A 385 11.64 -15.15 -32.07
CA THR A 385 11.03 -16.22 -31.28
C THR A 385 12.01 -16.83 -30.28
N CYS A 386 13.29 -16.45 -30.35
CA CYS A 386 14.37 -16.99 -29.54
C CYS A 386 14.81 -16.04 -28.41
N TYR A 387 14.20 -14.85 -28.32
CA TYR A 387 14.58 -13.80 -27.36
C TYR A 387 14.63 -14.32 -25.91
N ALA A 388 13.66 -15.13 -25.49
CA ALA A 388 13.55 -15.61 -24.13
C ALA A 388 14.68 -16.59 -23.78
N ASP A 389 14.90 -17.59 -24.64
CA ASP A 389 15.96 -18.59 -24.47
C ASP A 389 17.35 -17.93 -24.49
N ARG A 390 17.58 -17.01 -25.44
CA ARG A 390 18.82 -16.24 -25.56
C ARG A 390 19.07 -15.37 -24.33
N THR A 391 18.02 -14.77 -23.78
CA THR A 391 18.11 -13.98 -22.54
C THR A 391 18.49 -14.84 -21.35
N ARG A 392 17.85 -16.00 -21.18
CA ARG A 392 18.17 -16.94 -20.09
C ARG A 392 19.60 -17.46 -20.19
N GLU A 393 20.06 -17.81 -21.39
CA GLU A 393 21.43 -18.24 -21.64
C GLU A 393 22.43 -17.12 -21.30
N CYS A 394 22.15 -15.88 -21.71
CA CYS A 394 22.97 -14.72 -21.34
C CYS A 394 23.07 -14.56 -19.81
N ILE A 395 21.94 -14.64 -19.10
CA ILE A 395 21.92 -14.51 -17.64
C ILE A 395 22.81 -15.56 -17.01
N GLN A 396 22.62 -16.84 -17.37
CA GLN A 396 23.41 -17.95 -16.83
C GLN A 396 24.92 -17.79 -17.09
N ASN A 397 25.29 -17.38 -18.30
CA ASN A 397 26.70 -17.23 -18.70
C ASN A 397 27.39 -15.98 -18.12
N SER A 398 26.61 -14.99 -17.66
CA SER A 398 27.15 -13.73 -17.13
C SER A 398 27.58 -13.81 -15.66
N GLN A 399 27.10 -14.80 -14.90
CA GLN A 399 27.29 -14.90 -13.46
C GLN A 399 28.71 -15.32 -13.09
N GLN A 400 29.26 -14.73 -12.03
CA GLN A 400 30.54 -15.08 -11.45
C GLN A 400 30.39 -15.43 -9.95
N PRO A 401 31.23 -16.33 -9.40
CA PRO A 401 31.08 -16.83 -8.02
C PRO A 401 31.09 -15.78 -6.90
N CYS A 402 31.58 -14.57 -7.18
CA CYS A 402 31.70 -13.49 -6.20
C CYS A 402 30.86 -12.26 -6.57
N ASP A 403 29.94 -12.38 -7.53
CA ASP A 403 29.04 -11.28 -7.86
C ASP A 403 28.11 -10.98 -6.67
N SER A 404 28.03 -9.70 -6.31
CA SER A 404 27.03 -9.23 -5.36
C SER A 404 25.62 -9.30 -5.97
N ASN A 405 24.57 -9.28 -5.13
CA ASN A 405 23.18 -9.19 -5.62
C ASN A 405 22.98 -7.99 -6.55
N VAL A 406 23.59 -6.84 -6.24
CA VAL A 406 23.56 -5.63 -7.08
C VAL A 406 24.19 -5.89 -8.45
N THR A 407 25.32 -6.59 -8.49
CA THR A 407 25.99 -6.97 -9.74
C THR A 407 25.17 -7.96 -10.55
N LEU A 408 24.60 -8.98 -9.91
CA LEU A 408 23.77 -9.99 -10.58
C LEU A 408 22.50 -9.37 -11.17
N ALA A 409 21.84 -8.47 -10.43
CA ALA A 409 20.66 -7.73 -10.90
C ALA A 409 20.99 -6.88 -12.14
N TYR A 410 22.10 -6.14 -12.11
CA TYR A 410 22.56 -5.37 -13.25
C TYR A 410 22.86 -6.25 -14.48
N LYS A 411 23.57 -7.37 -14.30
CA LYS A 411 23.87 -8.31 -15.39
C LYS A 411 22.61 -8.90 -15.99
N ALA A 412 21.64 -9.26 -15.15
CA ALA A 412 20.34 -9.73 -15.61
C ALA A 412 19.60 -8.68 -16.45
N PHE A 413 19.52 -7.44 -15.96
CA PHE A 413 18.94 -6.33 -16.71
C PHE A 413 19.64 -6.12 -18.06
N GLN A 414 20.98 -6.13 -18.10
CA GLN A 414 21.73 -6.00 -19.34
C GLN A 414 21.45 -7.13 -20.33
N CYS A 415 21.25 -8.36 -19.84
CA CYS A 415 20.81 -9.46 -20.69
C CYS A 415 19.41 -9.22 -21.27
N TYR A 416 18.44 -8.74 -20.49
CA TYR A 416 17.14 -8.36 -21.03
C TYR A 416 17.25 -7.22 -22.05
N TYR A 417 17.98 -6.17 -21.70
CA TYR A 417 18.15 -4.98 -22.52
C TYR A 417 18.82 -5.29 -23.88
N ARG A 418 19.74 -6.26 -23.92
CA ARG A 418 20.48 -6.63 -25.14
C ARG A 418 19.87 -7.80 -25.90
N GLN A 419 19.23 -8.74 -25.21
CA GLN A 419 18.79 -10.02 -25.79
C GLN A 419 17.29 -10.19 -25.84
N TYR A 420 16.51 -9.54 -24.96
CA TYR A 420 15.07 -9.74 -24.91
C TYR A 420 14.34 -8.82 -25.89
N GLY A 421 14.64 -7.53 -25.87
CA GLY A 421 13.98 -6.54 -26.71
C GLY A 421 14.09 -5.11 -26.17
N ASN A 422 13.25 -4.22 -26.69
CA ASN A 422 13.24 -2.81 -26.29
C ASN A 422 12.46 -2.62 -24.98
N LEU A 423 12.87 -1.65 -24.15
CA LEU A 423 12.09 -1.27 -22.97
C LEU A 423 10.66 -0.83 -23.36
N ASN A 424 9.69 -1.35 -22.62
CA ASN A 424 8.28 -1.00 -22.79
C ASN A 424 7.99 0.37 -22.16
N GLN A 425 7.53 1.30 -22.98
CA GLN A 425 7.25 2.68 -22.55
C GLN A 425 5.88 2.81 -21.88
N CYS A 426 4.96 1.87 -22.13
CA CYS A 426 3.63 1.92 -21.54
C CYS A 426 3.67 1.37 -20.10
N LEU A 427 2.78 1.86 -19.25
CA LEU A 427 2.74 1.47 -17.83
C LEU A 427 2.42 -0.02 -17.69
N GLN A 428 3.13 -0.70 -16.80
CA GLN A 428 2.94 -2.12 -16.50
C GLN A 428 2.36 -2.28 -15.10
N PHE A 429 1.46 -3.25 -14.94
CA PHE A 429 0.94 -3.64 -13.63
C PHE A 429 2.09 -4.14 -12.74
N ILE A 430 2.11 -3.68 -11.49
CA ILE A 430 3.14 -4.03 -10.52
C ILE A 430 2.55 -5.06 -9.54
N PRO A 431 3.16 -6.25 -9.42
CA PRO A 431 2.66 -7.26 -8.51
C PRO A 431 2.92 -6.86 -7.06
N ASN A 432 1.94 -7.13 -6.20
CA ASN A 432 2.10 -7.00 -4.76
C ASN A 432 3.07 -8.09 -4.25
N SER A 433 4.00 -7.73 -3.37
CA SER A 433 4.78 -8.69 -2.60
C SER A 433 3.87 -9.53 -1.70
N ALA A 434 4.37 -10.65 -1.19
CA ALA A 434 3.59 -11.50 -0.28
C ALA A 434 3.05 -10.75 0.95
N ARG A 435 3.81 -9.78 1.47
CA ARG A 435 3.37 -8.96 2.61
C ARG A 435 2.33 -7.92 2.19
N GLU A 436 2.45 -7.33 1.00
CA GLU A 436 1.44 -6.40 0.46
C GLU A 436 0.13 -7.12 0.18
N LEU A 437 0.16 -8.34 -0.36
CA LEU A 437 -1.04 -9.18 -0.50
C LEU A 437 -1.70 -9.45 0.86
N GLN A 438 -0.91 -9.70 1.90
CA GLN A 438 -1.42 -9.89 3.25
C GLN A 438 -2.16 -8.64 3.74
N VAL A 439 -1.54 -7.46 3.57
CA VAL A 439 -2.14 -6.16 3.93
C VAL A 439 -3.41 -5.90 3.14
N LEU A 440 -3.40 -6.16 1.82
CA LEU A 440 -4.56 -6.01 0.94
C LEU A 440 -5.76 -6.84 1.45
N ILE A 441 -5.52 -8.10 1.80
CA ILE A 441 -6.57 -9.00 2.31
C ILE A 441 -7.07 -8.51 3.67
N GLU A 442 -6.18 -8.10 4.58
CA GLU A 442 -6.58 -7.56 5.90
C GLU A 442 -7.42 -6.30 5.80
N ALA A 443 -7.00 -5.37 4.93
CA ALA A 443 -7.75 -4.16 4.67
C ALA A 443 -9.14 -4.47 4.07
N SER A 444 -9.21 -5.47 3.18
CA SER A 444 -10.48 -5.90 2.56
C SER A 444 -11.41 -6.57 3.57
N ILE A 445 -10.88 -7.41 4.47
CA ILE A 445 -11.63 -8.01 5.59
C ILE A 445 -12.22 -6.93 6.49
N ALA A 446 -11.43 -5.92 6.84
CA ALA A 446 -11.87 -4.82 7.69
C ALA A 446 -12.90 -3.93 7.00
N ALA A 447 -12.73 -3.65 5.70
CA ALA A 447 -13.67 -2.85 4.91
C ALA A 447 -15.04 -3.54 4.76
N VAL A 448 -15.06 -4.85 4.50
CA VAL A 448 -16.29 -5.67 4.43
C VAL A 448 -16.88 -5.93 5.82
N ASN A 449 -16.13 -5.65 6.90
CA ASN A 449 -16.52 -5.94 8.28
C ASN A 449 -16.88 -7.42 8.47
N VAL A 450 -15.99 -8.33 8.03
CA VAL A 450 -16.20 -9.78 8.18
C VAL A 450 -16.31 -10.14 9.68
N PRO A 451 -17.38 -10.81 10.12
CA PRO A 451 -17.56 -11.23 11.51
C PRO A 451 -16.47 -12.20 12.01
N ASN A 452 -16.18 -12.16 13.31
CA ASN A 452 -15.15 -13.02 13.93
C ASN A 452 -15.44 -14.52 13.78
N ASP A 453 -16.70 -14.94 13.82
CA ASP A 453 -17.09 -16.34 13.61
C ASP A 453 -16.85 -16.80 12.16
N GLU A 454 -17.08 -15.92 11.17
CA GLU A 454 -16.68 -16.17 9.79
C GLU A 454 -15.16 -16.20 9.62
N LEU A 455 -14.42 -15.32 10.31
CA LEU A 455 -12.94 -15.36 10.31
C LEU A 455 -12.39 -16.66 10.91
N VAL A 456 -13.03 -17.22 11.94
CA VAL A 456 -12.70 -18.55 12.46
C VAL A 456 -12.94 -19.60 11.39
N ASN A 457 -14.05 -19.54 10.65
CA ASN A 457 -14.30 -20.47 9.54
C ASN A 457 -13.25 -20.32 8.43
N TYR A 458 -12.87 -19.09 8.08
CA TYR A 458 -11.81 -18.81 7.12
C TYR A 458 -10.47 -19.39 7.57
N SER A 459 -10.11 -19.26 8.85
CA SER A 459 -8.88 -19.85 9.38
C SER A 459 -8.83 -21.38 9.26
N ASN A 460 -10.02 -22.02 9.23
CA ASN A 460 -10.17 -23.46 9.07
C ASN A 460 -10.31 -23.93 7.61
N GLY A 461 -10.20 -23.04 6.62
CA GLY A 461 -10.33 -23.38 5.21
C GLY A 461 -11.78 -23.57 4.73
N VAL A 462 -12.74 -22.94 5.42
CA VAL A 462 -14.18 -23.03 5.11
C VAL A 462 -14.68 -21.64 4.70
N GLU A 463 -14.13 -21.10 3.62
CA GLU A 463 -14.41 -19.73 3.14
C GLU A 463 -15.60 -19.64 2.18
N LEU A 464 -15.66 -20.53 1.18
CA LEU A 464 -16.55 -20.37 0.02
C LEU A 464 -18.05 -20.28 0.38
N ASP A 465 -18.46 -20.97 1.45
CA ASP A 465 -19.86 -21.03 1.88
C ASP A 465 -20.24 -19.93 2.89
N GLN A 466 -19.30 -19.04 3.27
CA GLN A 466 -19.58 -17.99 4.23
C GLN A 466 -20.32 -16.80 3.58
N PRO A 467 -21.24 -16.14 4.32
CA PRO A 467 -22.05 -15.04 3.81
C PRO A 467 -21.26 -13.89 3.17
N HIS A 468 -20.13 -13.49 3.76
CA HIS A 468 -19.38 -12.32 3.28
C HIS A 468 -18.28 -12.66 2.26
N PHE A 469 -18.11 -13.93 1.87
CA PHE A 469 -16.96 -14.33 1.07
C PHE A 469 -17.00 -13.80 -0.37
N ALA A 470 -18.19 -13.78 -1.00
CA ALA A 470 -18.35 -13.22 -2.34
C ALA A 470 -18.00 -11.71 -2.38
N GLU A 471 -18.36 -10.98 -1.33
CA GLU A 471 -18.03 -9.57 -1.20
C GLU A 471 -16.54 -9.35 -0.90
N LEU A 472 -15.96 -10.17 0.00
CA LEU A 472 -14.53 -10.12 0.29
C LEU A 472 -13.69 -10.35 -0.97
N ILE A 473 -13.99 -11.38 -1.77
CA ILE A 473 -13.20 -11.65 -2.97
C ILE A 473 -13.37 -10.55 -4.02
N TYR A 474 -14.57 -9.96 -4.12
CA TYR A 474 -14.82 -8.81 -4.99
C TYR A 474 -13.95 -7.61 -4.60
N VAL A 475 -13.93 -7.24 -3.32
CA VAL A 475 -13.11 -6.13 -2.82
C VAL A 475 -11.62 -6.41 -3.00
N ILE A 476 -11.14 -7.63 -2.74
CA ILE A 476 -9.74 -8.03 -2.99
C ILE A 476 -9.39 -7.85 -4.47
N PHE A 477 -10.28 -8.27 -5.38
CA PHE A 477 -10.02 -8.23 -6.82
C PHE A 477 -10.04 -6.80 -7.38
N LEU A 478 -10.94 -5.96 -6.89
CA LEU A 478 -10.95 -4.52 -7.21
C LEU A 478 -9.68 -3.83 -6.69
N ARG A 479 -9.43 -3.94 -5.38
CA ARG A 479 -8.32 -3.26 -4.71
C ARG A 479 -6.95 -3.74 -5.17
N GLY A 480 -6.83 -5.01 -5.59
CA GLY A 480 -5.61 -5.57 -6.15
C GLY A 480 -5.45 -5.38 -7.66
N GLY A 481 -6.44 -4.77 -8.34
CA GLY A 481 -6.37 -4.51 -9.78
C GLY A 481 -6.51 -5.76 -10.65
N TYR A 482 -7.15 -6.81 -10.14
CA TYR A 482 -7.39 -8.06 -10.88
C TYR A 482 -8.72 -8.06 -11.62
N TYR A 483 -9.59 -7.11 -11.31
CA TYR A 483 -10.91 -6.94 -11.92
C TYR A 483 -11.26 -5.45 -11.98
N TYR A 484 -11.92 -5.01 -13.06
CA TYR A 484 -12.53 -3.69 -13.14
C TYR A 484 -13.97 -3.79 -13.64
N PRO A 485 -14.93 -3.05 -13.04
CA PRO A 485 -16.29 -2.98 -13.56
C PRO A 485 -16.30 -2.55 -15.02
N GLY A 486 -17.03 -3.29 -15.87
CA GLY A 486 -17.12 -3.04 -17.31
C GLY A 486 -15.95 -3.58 -18.15
N GLN A 487 -14.79 -3.85 -17.57
CA GLN A 487 -13.68 -4.52 -18.26
C GLN A 487 -13.64 -6.03 -17.97
N GLY A 488 -14.05 -6.44 -16.77
CA GLY A 488 -14.02 -7.83 -16.32
C GLY A 488 -12.69 -8.22 -15.68
N LEU A 489 -12.43 -9.53 -15.64
CA LEU A 489 -11.24 -10.12 -15.02
C LEU A 489 -9.98 -9.90 -15.87
N LEU A 490 -8.89 -9.49 -15.23
CA LEU A 490 -7.60 -9.27 -15.87
C LEU A 490 -6.63 -10.44 -15.63
N LEU A 491 -6.71 -11.47 -16.47
CA LEU A 491 -5.83 -12.65 -16.40
C LEU A 491 -4.34 -12.29 -16.49
N LYS A 492 -3.96 -11.28 -17.27
CA LYS A 492 -2.56 -10.81 -17.36
C LYS A 492 -2.05 -10.25 -16.02
N ASN A 493 -2.89 -9.56 -15.26
CA ASN A 493 -2.50 -9.03 -13.94
C ASN A 493 -2.35 -10.18 -12.93
N LEU A 494 -3.25 -11.16 -12.95
CA LEU A 494 -3.10 -12.38 -12.15
C LEU A 494 -1.84 -13.17 -12.52
N TYR A 495 -1.51 -13.28 -13.81
CA TYR A 495 -0.26 -13.92 -14.26
C TYR A 495 0.96 -13.15 -13.76
N THR A 496 0.92 -11.82 -13.84
CA THR A 496 2.00 -10.98 -13.32
C THR A 496 2.14 -11.09 -11.80
N GLN A 497 1.03 -11.34 -11.09
CA GLN A 497 1.03 -11.51 -9.63
C GLN A 497 1.60 -12.87 -9.18
N PHE A 498 1.24 -13.96 -9.85
CA PHE A 498 1.51 -15.32 -9.37
C PHE A 498 2.42 -16.15 -10.26
N GLY A 499 2.63 -15.76 -11.51
CA GLY A 499 3.51 -16.46 -12.45
C GLY A 499 2.99 -17.81 -12.94
N HIS A 500 1.71 -18.13 -12.76
CA HIS A 500 1.10 -19.40 -13.21
C HIS A 500 0.75 -19.37 -14.70
N PRO A 501 1.46 -20.11 -15.58
CA PRO A 501 1.23 -20.06 -17.03
C PRO A 501 -0.19 -20.48 -17.44
N GLU A 502 -0.87 -21.28 -16.64
CA GLU A 502 -2.26 -21.71 -16.84
C GLU A 502 -3.21 -20.51 -16.99
N LEU A 503 -2.89 -19.36 -16.37
CA LEU A 503 -3.66 -18.11 -16.49
C LEU A 503 -3.65 -17.52 -17.91
N MET A 504 -2.63 -17.83 -18.70
CA MET A 504 -2.45 -17.31 -20.06
C MET A 504 -2.92 -18.30 -21.14
N THR A 505 -3.60 -19.38 -20.76
CA THR A 505 -4.07 -20.40 -21.68
C THR A 505 -5.44 -20.05 -22.29
N PRO A 506 -5.73 -20.50 -23.53
CA PRO A 506 -7.06 -20.36 -24.12
C PRO A 506 -8.16 -21.00 -23.29
N GLU A 507 -7.87 -22.10 -22.58
CA GLU A 507 -8.83 -22.80 -21.72
C GLU A 507 -9.30 -21.92 -20.55
N THR A 508 -8.37 -21.23 -19.89
CA THR A 508 -8.72 -20.29 -18.81
C THR A 508 -9.53 -19.11 -19.35
N GLN A 509 -9.15 -18.55 -20.51
CA GLN A 509 -9.93 -17.48 -21.15
C GLN A 509 -11.36 -17.93 -21.49
N GLN A 510 -11.52 -19.13 -22.06
CA GLN A 510 -12.84 -19.68 -22.37
C GLN A 510 -13.70 -19.89 -21.12
N CYS A 511 -13.09 -20.30 -19.99
CA CYS A 511 -13.80 -20.42 -18.72
C CYS A 511 -14.31 -19.05 -18.24
N VAL A 512 -13.47 -18.01 -18.30
CA VAL A 512 -13.84 -16.64 -17.93
C VAL A 512 -14.95 -16.11 -18.83
N ASP A 513 -14.85 -16.33 -20.15
CA ASP A 513 -15.87 -15.92 -21.12
C ASP A 513 -17.20 -16.63 -20.85
N ALA A 514 -17.18 -17.92 -20.52
CA ALA A 514 -18.37 -18.70 -20.17
C ALA A 514 -19.01 -18.23 -18.86
N ALA A 515 -18.22 -17.93 -17.84
CA ALA A 515 -18.71 -17.36 -16.58
C ALA A 515 -19.35 -15.98 -16.81
N THR A 516 -18.73 -15.14 -17.64
CA THR A 516 -19.27 -13.83 -18.04
C THR A 516 -20.59 -13.97 -18.78
N ALA A 517 -20.68 -14.90 -19.73
CA ALA A 517 -21.88 -15.13 -20.52
C ALA A 517 -23.05 -15.71 -19.70
N ALA A 518 -22.75 -16.43 -18.61
CA ALA A 518 -23.75 -17.00 -17.71
C ALA A 518 -24.26 -16.01 -16.64
N TRP A 519 -23.60 -14.86 -16.47
CA TRP A 519 -23.95 -13.86 -15.47
C TRP A 519 -25.25 -13.13 -15.82
N ASP A 520 -26.09 -12.91 -14.80
CA ASP A 520 -27.41 -12.29 -14.97
C ASP A 520 -27.38 -10.75 -15.04
N GLY A 521 -26.19 -10.16 -14.92
CA GLY A 521 -25.97 -8.73 -15.02
C GLY A 521 -26.34 -7.94 -13.76
N LYS A 522 -26.63 -8.58 -12.63
CA LYS A 522 -27.11 -7.89 -11.43
C LYS A 522 -26.00 -7.42 -10.51
N ASN A 523 -25.27 -8.35 -9.87
CA ASN A 523 -24.21 -8.00 -8.92
C ASN A 523 -22.85 -8.41 -9.45
N GLN A 524 -21.89 -7.50 -9.39
CA GLN A 524 -20.51 -7.77 -9.81
C GLN A 524 -19.80 -8.74 -8.87
N ARG A 525 -20.10 -8.72 -7.58
CA ARG A 525 -19.53 -9.67 -6.61
C ARG A 525 -19.84 -11.13 -6.94
N ASP A 526 -21.03 -11.40 -7.46
CA ASP A 526 -21.44 -12.76 -7.85
C ASP A 526 -20.65 -13.24 -9.08
N LEU A 527 -20.37 -12.33 -10.03
CA LEU A 527 -19.53 -12.62 -11.20
C LEU A 527 -18.08 -12.90 -10.79
N VAL A 528 -17.51 -12.10 -9.89
CA VAL A 528 -16.13 -12.31 -9.41
C VAL A 528 -16.00 -13.60 -8.61
N TYR A 529 -16.98 -13.90 -7.76
CA TYR A 529 -17.07 -15.18 -7.07
C TYR A 529 -17.12 -16.35 -8.07
N ALA A 530 -17.92 -16.25 -9.14
CA ALA A 530 -17.98 -17.25 -10.18
C ALA A 530 -16.64 -17.43 -10.92
N TYR A 531 -15.89 -16.36 -11.21
CA TYR A 531 -14.54 -16.47 -11.75
C TYR A 531 -13.61 -17.25 -10.83
N LEU A 532 -13.63 -16.94 -9.52
CA LEU A 532 -12.80 -17.63 -8.55
C LEU A 532 -13.13 -19.14 -8.54
N VAL A 533 -14.39 -19.49 -8.32
CA VAL A 533 -14.79 -20.89 -8.12
C VAL A 533 -14.66 -21.73 -9.39
N ASN A 534 -15.10 -21.20 -10.53
CA ASN A 534 -15.15 -21.98 -11.76
C ASN A 534 -13.79 -22.06 -12.48
N CYS A 535 -12.98 -20.99 -12.39
CA CYS A 535 -11.80 -20.85 -13.25
C CYS A 535 -10.49 -20.75 -12.47
N LEU A 536 -10.45 -20.00 -11.36
CA LEU A 536 -9.17 -19.59 -10.75
C LEU A 536 -8.77 -20.41 -9.51
N GLN A 537 -9.69 -21.08 -8.84
CA GLN A 537 -9.47 -21.74 -7.54
C GLN A 537 -8.28 -22.72 -7.56
N LYS A 538 -8.09 -23.43 -8.68
CA LYS A 538 -7.02 -24.41 -8.86
C LYS A 538 -5.71 -23.83 -9.40
N ILE A 539 -5.75 -22.57 -9.86
CA ILE A 539 -4.63 -21.89 -10.52
C ILE A 539 -4.00 -20.87 -9.60
N THR A 540 -4.79 -20.20 -8.75
CA THR A 540 -4.35 -19.09 -7.90
C THR A 540 -4.46 -19.42 -6.41
N PRO A 541 -3.56 -18.90 -5.56
CA PRO A 541 -3.51 -19.26 -4.15
C PRO A 541 -4.48 -18.47 -3.25
N TRP A 542 -5.53 -17.83 -3.80
CA TRP A 542 -6.39 -16.90 -3.05
C TRP A 542 -6.98 -17.49 -1.77
N LEU A 543 -7.53 -18.70 -1.82
CA LEU A 543 -8.08 -19.36 -0.63
C LEU A 543 -7.03 -19.58 0.45
N GLN A 544 -5.84 -20.06 0.06
CA GLN A 544 -4.73 -20.27 1.00
C GLN A 544 -4.26 -18.94 1.62
N LEU A 545 -4.18 -17.86 0.84
CA LEU A 545 -3.79 -16.55 1.33
C LEU A 545 -4.82 -15.99 2.32
N ILE A 546 -6.11 -16.10 2.00
CA ILE A 546 -7.20 -15.67 2.89
C ILE A 546 -7.18 -16.47 4.20
N GLN A 547 -7.02 -17.79 4.12
CA GLN A 547 -6.89 -18.66 5.29
C GLN A 547 -5.72 -18.23 6.20
N GLN A 548 -4.54 -17.95 5.61
CA GLN A 548 -3.36 -17.53 6.36
C GLN A 548 -3.58 -16.20 7.07
N VAL A 549 -4.19 -15.24 6.37
CA VAL A 549 -4.53 -13.94 6.95
C VAL A 549 -5.52 -14.10 8.09
N ALA A 550 -6.62 -14.82 7.87
CA ALA A 550 -7.64 -15.06 8.88
C ALA A 550 -7.08 -15.75 10.12
N THR A 551 -6.19 -16.74 9.93
CA THR A 551 -5.46 -17.39 11.04
C THR A 551 -4.69 -16.36 11.86
N SER A 552 -3.97 -15.45 11.20
CA SER A 552 -3.21 -14.41 11.91
C SER A 552 -4.10 -13.46 12.70
N LEU A 553 -5.29 -13.11 12.18
CA LEU A 553 -6.24 -12.22 12.85
C LEU A 553 -6.92 -12.89 14.05
N VAL A 554 -7.32 -14.17 13.94
CA VAL A 554 -7.98 -14.92 15.03
C VAL A 554 -7.02 -15.19 16.20
N THR A 555 -5.71 -15.34 15.94
CA THR A 555 -4.72 -15.57 17.00
C THR A 555 -4.40 -14.33 17.85
N VAL A 556 -4.86 -13.14 17.45
CA VAL A 556 -4.77 -11.92 18.25
C VAL A 556 -6.00 -11.88 19.16
N PRO A 557 -5.85 -11.93 20.51
CA PRO A 557 -7.00 -11.87 21.41
C PRO A 557 -7.76 -10.55 21.20
N PRO A 558 -9.10 -10.56 21.13
CA PRO A 558 -9.86 -9.32 21.15
C PRO A 558 -9.55 -8.55 22.45
N PRO A 559 -9.51 -7.21 22.43
CA PRO A 559 -9.37 -6.44 23.64
C PRO A 559 -10.49 -6.83 24.63
N PRO A 560 -10.17 -7.05 25.91
CA PRO A 560 -11.17 -7.47 26.88
C PRO A 560 -12.26 -6.41 26.97
N CYS A 561 -13.52 -6.82 26.83
CA CYS A 561 -14.65 -5.93 27.06
C CYS A 561 -14.50 -5.28 28.44
N PRO A 562 -14.67 -3.96 28.58
CA PRO A 562 -14.73 -3.36 29.90
C PRO A 562 -15.88 -4.02 30.69
N PRO A 563 -15.65 -4.40 31.95
CA PRO A 563 -16.68 -5.02 32.76
C PRO A 563 -17.89 -4.09 32.85
N PRO A 564 -19.13 -4.63 32.85
CA PRO A 564 -20.33 -3.83 32.99
C PRO A 564 -20.20 -2.93 34.21
N ALA A 565 -20.42 -1.63 34.00
CA ALA A 565 -20.31 -0.63 35.05
C ALA A 565 -21.17 -1.07 36.24
N THR A 566 -20.51 -1.34 37.37
CA THR A 566 -21.17 -1.59 38.65
C THR A 566 -22.15 -0.45 38.92
N PRO A 567 -23.40 -0.71 39.32
CA PRO A 567 -24.35 0.34 39.63
C PRO A 567 -23.74 1.26 40.69
N CYS A 568 -23.65 2.56 40.38
CA CYS A 568 -23.24 3.58 41.33
C CYS A 568 -24.12 3.51 42.59
N THR A 569 -23.57 2.95 43.68
CA THR A 569 -24.11 3.18 45.02
C THR A 569 -24.03 4.66 45.30
N THR A 570 -25.19 5.29 45.35
CA THR A 570 -25.35 6.70 45.71
C THR A 570 -24.94 6.85 47.18
N THR A 571 -23.74 7.36 47.43
CA THR A 571 -23.34 7.75 48.78
C THR A 571 -24.08 9.03 49.13
N THR A 572 -25.19 8.90 49.85
CA THR A 572 -25.91 10.02 50.45
C THR A 572 -25.05 10.60 51.58
N THR A 573 -24.30 11.66 51.29
CA THR A 573 -23.59 12.44 52.31
C THR A 573 -24.62 13.09 53.22
N THR A 574 -24.79 12.55 54.42
CA THR A 574 -25.67 13.12 55.44
C THR A 574 -24.85 14.15 56.23
N THR A 575 -25.16 15.42 56.03
CA THR A 575 -24.55 16.55 56.76
C THR A 575 -25.11 16.59 58.18
N THR A 576 -24.31 16.20 59.17
CA THR A 576 -24.68 16.32 60.58
C THR A 576 -24.38 17.74 61.07
N THR A 577 -25.41 18.57 61.19
CA THR A 577 -25.34 19.88 61.86
C THR A 577 -25.41 19.70 63.37
N THR A 578 -24.33 20.04 64.07
CA THR A 578 -24.27 20.14 65.55
C THR A 578 -24.91 21.45 66.03
N PRO A 579 -25.76 21.45 67.07
CA PRO A 579 -26.32 22.70 67.63
C PRO A 579 -25.31 23.41 68.56
N PRO A 580 -25.37 24.75 68.68
CA PRO A 580 -24.46 25.52 69.52
C PRO A 580 -24.83 25.42 71.02
N PRO A 581 -23.85 25.61 71.93
CA PRO A 581 -24.06 25.45 73.36
C PRO A 581 -24.84 26.62 73.99
N PRO A 582 -25.55 26.38 75.11
CA PRO A 582 -26.38 27.38 75.77
C PRO A 582 -25.53 28.41 76.52
N ASN A 583 -25.87 29.68 76.32
CA ASN A 583 -25.24 30.84 76.93
C ASN A 583 -25.84 31.07 78.33
N PHE A 584 -25.02 31.01 79.39
CA PHE A 584 -25.40 31.40 80.74
C PHE A 584 -24.45 32.49 81.24
N SER A 585 -25.00 33.63 81.65
CA SER A 585 -24.56 34.51 82.77
C SER A 585 -25.41 35.79 82.79
N PRO A 586 -25.48 36.48 83.94
CA PRO A 586 -26.46 36.37 85.02
C PRO A 586 -27.73 37.20 84.81
#